data_AF-A0A806TXD7-F1
#
_entry.id   AF-A0A806TXD7-F1
#
_cell.length_a   1.000
_cell.length_b   1.000
_cell.length_c   1.000
_cell.angle_alpha   90.00
_cell.angle_beta   90.00
_cell.angle_gamma   90.00
#
_symmetry.space_group_name_H-M   'P 1'
#
loop_
_entity.id
_entity.type
_entity.pdbx_description
1 polymer ?
#
loop_
_entity_poly.entity_id
_entity_poly.type
_entity_poly.pdbx_seq_one_letter_code
_entity_poly.pdbx_strand_id
1 'polypeptide(L)' 'MIPEVLRILDPGTPIASVLLSGTQINNVIFSSFDEARSLAYFATSAGVIVLDAEEIQGLQTA' A
#
# COMPACT_ATOMS: atom_id res chain seq x y z
N MET A 1 -11.10 5.62 5.13
CA MET A 1 -10.18 4.75 5.90
C MET A 1 -9.18 4.11 4.93
N ILE A 2 -7.97 3.73 5.33
CA ILE A 2 -6.97 3.20 4.37
C ILE A 2 -7.49 1.96 3.60
N PRO A 3 -8.15 0.98 4.23
CA PRO A 3 -8.74 -0.14 3.50
C PRO A 3 -9.72 0.27 2.40
N GLU A 4 -10.51 1.33 2.59
CA GLU A 4 -11.44 1.82 1.57
C GLU A 4 -10.71 2.42 0.37
N VAL A 5 -9.59 3.11 0.61
CA VAL A 5 -8.74 3.64 -0.46
C VAL A 5 -8.13 2.48 -1.25
N LEU A 6 -7.58 1.47 -0.57
CA LEU A 6 -6.96 0.31 -1.22
C LEU A 6 -7.94 -0.48 -2.09
N ARG A 7 -9.24 -0.50 -1.75
CA ARG A 7 -10.30 -1.16 -2.56
C ARG A 7 -10.59 -0.47 -3.89
N ILE A 8 -10.31 0.82 -4.01
CA ILE A 8 -10.60 1.60 -5.21
C ILE A 8 -9.34 1.91 -6.03
N LEU A 9 -8.17 1.52 -5.55
CA LEU A 9 -6.93 1.67 -6.31
C LEU A 9 -6.84 0.61 -7.39
N ASP A 10 -6.48 1.04 -8.59
CA ASP A 10 -6.17 0.12 -9.68
C ASP A 10 -4.77 -0.49 -9.48
N PRO A 11 -4.59 -1.81 -9.69
CA PRO A 11 -3.27 -2.41 -9.80
C PRO A 11 -2.38 -1.64 -10.78
N GLY A 12 -1.15 -1.33 -10.38
CA GLY A 12 -0.23 -0.49 -11.12
C GLY A 12 -0.22 0.98 -10.70
N THR A 13 -1.13 1.41 -9.80
CA THR A 13 -1.15 2.80 -9.31
C THR A 13 0.16 3.14 -8.58
N PRO A 14 0.89 4.19 -9.00
CA PRO A 14 2.07 4.66 -8.30
C PRO A 14 1.71 5.29 -6.94
N ILE A 15 2.41 4.86 -5.90
CA ILE A 15 2.28 5.35 -4.53
C ILE A 15 3.57 6.05 -4.16
N ALA A 16 3.50 7.37 -4.00
CA ALA A 16 4.63 8.21 -3.64
C ALA A 16 5.16 7.82 -2.24
N SER A 17 4.26 7.62 -1.27
CA SER A 17 4.63 7.16 0.06
C SER A 17 3.55 6.35 0.77
N VAL A 18 3.99 5.39 1.59
CA VAL A 18 3.19 4.65 2.58
C VAL A 18 3.82 4.89 3.96
N LEU A 19 3.05 5.39 4.92
CA LEU A 19 3.46 5.54 6.30
C LEU A 19 2.97 4.33 7.11
N LEU A 20 3.89 3.54 7.64
CA LEU A 20 3.62 2.35 8.43
C LEU A 20 4.39 2.44 9.76
N SER A 21 3.68 2.50 10.89
CA SER A 21 4.30 2.54 12.22
C SER A 21 5.44 3.58 12.35
N GLY A 22 5.24 4.78 11.79
CA GLY A 22 6.24 5.87 11.78
C GLY A 22 7.38 5.72 10.75
N THR A 23 7.43 4.61 10.01
CA THR A 23 8.37 4.40 8.90
C THR A 23 7.72 4.78 7.59
N GLN A 24 8.40 5.62 6.81
CA GLN A 24 7.91 6.00 5.48
C GLN A 24 8.59 5.14 4.40
N ILE A 25 7.78 4.45 3.61
CA ILE A 25 8.20 3.64 2.47
C ILE A 25 7.85 4.43 1.20
N ASN A 26 8.84 4.73 0.37
CA ASN A 26 8.66 5.60 -0.79
C ASN A 26 8.75 4.84 -2.11
N ASN A 27 8.13 5.42 -3.14
CA ASN A 27 8.24 4.98 -4.54
C ASN A 27 7.87 3.50 -4.74
N VAL A 28 6.65 3.15 -4.34
CA VAL A 28 6.11 1.79 -4.50
C VAL A 28 4.94 1.80 -5.47
N ILE A 29 4.60 0.64 -6.02
CA ILE A 29 3.48 0.47 -6.94
C ILE A 29 2.44 -0.42 -6.28
N PHE A 30 1.22 0.08 -6.12
CA PHE A 30 0.12 -0.73 -5.60
C PHE A 30 -0.15 -1.90 -6.54
N SER A 31 -0.12 -3.12 -6.02
CA SER A 31 -0.29 -4.35 -6.80
C SER A 31 -1.67 -4.96 -6.59
N SER A 32 -2.09 -5.14 -5.34
CA SER A 32 -3.42 -5.67 -5.01
C SER A 32 -3.73 -5.47 -3.52
N PHE A 33 -4.99 -5.64 -3.16
CA PHE A 33 -5.46 -5.68 -1.78
C PHE A 33 -6.30 -6.95 -1.54
N ASP A 34 -5.87 -7.79 -0.61
CA ASP A 34 -6.61 -8.96 -0.13
C ASP A 34 -7.46 -8.53 1.06
N GLU A 35 -8.73 -8.22 0.80
CA GLU A 35 -9.68 -7.74 1.80
C GLU A 35 -9.97 -8.78 2.89
N ALA A 36 -9.94 -10.08 2.55
CA ALA A 36 -10.24 -11.15 3.50
C ALA A 36 -9.14 -11.28 4.57
N ARG A 37 -7.91 -10.89 4.23
CA ARG A 37 -6.75 -10.96 5.13
C ARG A 37 -6.27 -9.58 5.60
N SER A 38 -6.86 -8.51 5.11
CA SER A 38 -6.39 -7.13 5.30
C SER A 38 -4.93 -6.92 4.88
N LEU A 39 -4.51 -7.52 3.75
CA LEU A 39 -3.12 -7.42 3.27
C LEU A 39 -3.04 -6.60 1.99
N ALA A 40 -2.22 -5.55 2.01
CA ALA A 40 -1.91 -4.72 0.85
C ALA A 40 -0.53 -5.08 0.29
N TYR A 41 -0.47 -5.29 -1.03
CA TYR A 41 0.73 -5.70 -1.74
C TYR A 41 1.26 -4.53 -2.56
N PHE A 42 2.53 -4.20 -2.39
CA PHE A 42 3.19 -3.16 -3.17
C PHE A 42 4.48 -3.68 -3.81
N ALA A 43 4.65 -3.43 -5.10
CA ALA A 43 5.88 -3.71 -5.83
C ALA A 43 6.90 -2.59 -5.60
N THR A 44 8.15 -2.98 -5.44
CA THR A 44 9.32 -2.11 -5.27
C THR A 44 10.41 -2.57 -6.23
N SER A 45 11.49 -1.80 -6.39
CA SER A 45 12.65 -2.22 -7.19
C SER A 45 13.37 -3.46 -6.64
N ALA A 46 13.18 -3.77 -5.35
CA ALA A 46 13.84 -4.90 -4.67
C ALA A 46 12.94 -6.15 -4.55
N GLY A 47 11.67 -6.06 -4.96
CA GLY A 47 10.69 -7.14 -4.78
C GLY A 47 9.32 -6.63 -4.35
N VAL A 48 8.53 -7.49 -3.70
CA VAL A 48 7.19 -7.15 -3.21
C VAL A 48 7.22 -6.99 -1.70
N ILE A 49 6.62 -5.91 -1.20
CA ILE A 49 6.32 -5.73 0.22
C ILE A 49 4.84 -6.04 0.45
N VAL A 50 4.56 -6.67 1.58
CA VAL A 50 3.20 -7.01 2.03
C VAL A 50 3.00 -6.33 3.37
N LEU A 51 1.98 -5.49 3.45
CA LEU A 51 1.67 -4.69 4.64
C LEU A 51 0.27 -5.03 5.15
N ASP A 52 0.08 -5.04 6.46
CA ASP A 52 -1.26 -5.04 7.05
C ASP A 52 -1.91 -3.68 6.78
N ALA A 53 -3.06 -3.69 6.12
CA ALA A 53 -3.77 -2.48 5.73
C ALA A 53 -4.31 -1.69 6.92
N GLU A 54 -4.56 -2.34 8.06
CA GLU A 54 -5.00 -1.67 9.29
C GLU A 54 -3.84 -0.94 10.00
N GLU A 55 -2.59 -1.35 9.74
CA GLU A 55 -1.41 -0.70 10.31
C GLU A 55 -0.91 0.49 9.48
N ILE A 56 -1.38 0.63 8.24
CA ILE A 56 -1.03 1.77 7.40
C ILE A 56 -1.66 3.04 7.99
N GLN A 57 -0.80 3.99 8.33
CA GLN A 57 -1.18 5.27 8.94
C GLN A 57 -1.43 6.35 7.89
N GLY A 58 -0.85 6.21 6.69
CA GLY A 58 -1.00 7.17 5.61
C GLY A 58 -0.57 6.58 4.27
N LEU A 59 -1.23 7.02 3.20
CA LEU A 59 -0.93 6.63 1.83
C LEU A 59 -1.09 7.85 0.93
N GLN A 60 -0.05 8.13 0.14
CA GLN A 60 -0.03 9.24 -0.80
C GLN A 60 0.20 8.70 -2.21
N THR A 61 -0.79 8.86 -3.08
CA THR A 61 -0.66 8.59 -4.52
C THR A 61 0.17 9.68 -5.19
N ALA A 62 0.87 9.34 -6.28
CA ALA A 62 1.61 10.31 -7.09
C ALA A 62 0.70 11.13 -8.01
#